data_AF-A0AAW0UM37-F1
#
_entry.id   AF-A0AAW0UM37-F1
#
_cell.length_a   1.000
_cell.length_b   1.000
_cell.length_c   1.000
_cell.angle_alpha   90.00
_cell.angle_beta   90.00
_cell.angle_gamma   90.00
#
_symmetry.space_group_name_H-M   'P 1'
#
loop_
_entity.id
_entity.type
_entity.pdbx_description
1 polymer ?
#
loop_
_entity_poly.entity_id
_entity_poly.type
_entity_poly.pdbx_seq_one_letter_code
_entity_poly.pdbx_strand_id
1 'polypeptide(L)'
;MNYRIERVFVYRERDEKTNTFAHDTAPTTAASTATTALVISAAAIELQPPEPQAGNMAELSEFTYDPKTFSVTPAMKEAFKTNGYVIIRQVLNPRGDAQGESDAGMRQTRMVLWFKVGEDVAGCVASMNKIAGTIEQLMDGDEVYHFSTKILMKEANQSGSFLWHQDYGYFYNWGYMYPDCASIFLAVDDCTKANGCLEVLRGSHRMGRIHHEPAGKQLQADLERVEEAKKLHEHLYMEMKAGDILYFTGNLLHRSLPNTTNKRRWSYVIAYNQKHNRTYMGPEHPRYTPHAGFVPLKKVSDSALLECQKFSMDDQWFLKEDEDKARE
;
A
#
# COMPACT_ATOMS: atom_id res chain seq x y z
N MET A 1 4.80 23.56 -2.11
CA MET A 1 5.64 22.98 -3.18
C MET A 1 4.91 21.77 -3.71
N ASN A 2 4.75 21.63 -5.03
CA ASN A 2 3.96 20.58 -5.67
C ASN A 2 4.88 19.42 -6.04
N TYR A 3 4.55 18.20 -5.63
CA TYR A 3 5.31 16.99 -5.92
C TYR A 3 4.82 16.41 -7.27
N ARG A 4 5.64 15.64 -8.00
CA ARG A 4 5.24 15.07 -9.29
C ARG A 4 5.78 13.64 -9.38
N ILE A 5 4.89 12.66 -9.41
CA ILE A 5 5.21 11.26 -9.73
C ILE A 5 4.64 11.02 -11.13
N GLU A 6 5.44 11.25 -12.18
CA GLU A 6 4.97 11.22 -13.57
C GLU A 6 4.88 9.80 -14.15
N ARG A 7 5.66 8.85 -13.62
CA ARG A 7 5.76 7.49 -14.16
C ARG A 7 6.04 6.51 -13.04
N VAL A 8 5.17 5.54 -12.88
CA VAL A 8 5.44 4.30 -12.14
C VAL A 8 5.54 3.21 -13.20
N PHE A 9 6.77 2.72 -13.44
CA PHE A 9 7.00 1.61 -14.36
C PHE A 9 6.47 0.33 -13.74
N VAL A 10 5.64 -0.43 -14.45
CA VAL A 10 5.16 -1.74 -14.01
C VAL A 10 5.74 -2.80 -14.92
N TYR A 11 6.58 -3.67 -14.36
CA TYR A 11 7.15 -4.80 -15.08
C TYR A 11 6.08 -5.83 -15.45
N ARG A 12 6.12 -6.34 -16.69
CA ARG A 12 5.40 -7.54 -17.13
C ARG A 12 6.14 -8.80 -16.69
N GLU A 13 5.42 -9.93 -16.62
CA GLU A 13 5.90 -11.23 -16.13
C GLU A 13 7.28 -11.64 -16.68
N ARG A 14 8.06 -12.30 -15.83
CA ARG A 14 9.37 -12.87 -16.14
C ARG A 14 9.16 -14.19 -16.90
N ASP A 15 9.78 -14.34 -18.08
CA ASP A 15 9.79 -15.63 -18.78
C ASP A 15 10.67 -16.62 -18.00
N GLU A 16 10.02 -17.64 -17.43
CA GLU A 16 10.65 -18.66 -16.58
C GLU A 16 11.68 -19.51 -17.34
N LYS A 17 11.64 -19.55 -18.67
CA LYS A 17 12.52 -20.40 -19.48
C LYS A 17 13.81 -19.70 -19.90
N THR A 18 13.77 -18.40 -20.11
CA THR A 18 14.91 -17.65 -20.66
C THR A 18 15.68 -16.87 -19.60
N ASN A 19 15.10 -16.69 -18.42
CA ASN A 19 15.66 -15.83 -17.37
C ASN A 19 15.99 -14.41 -17.87
N THR A 20 15.28 -13.94 -18.90
CA THR A 20 15.42 -12.61 -19.50
C THR A 20 14.10 -11.84 -19.38
N PHE A 21 14.19 -10.52 -19.25
CA PHE A 21 13.04 -9.65 -19.43
C PHE A 21 12.75 -9.54 -20.93
N ALA A 22 11.47 -9.47 -21.31
CA ALA A 22 11.08 -9.26 -22.70
C ALA A 22 11.36 -7.81 -23.14
N HIS A 23 12.63 -7.43 -23.21
CA HIS A 23 13.18 -6.36 -24.05
C HIS A 23 14.69 -6.57 -24.17
N ASP A 24 15.09 -7.40 -25.14
CA ASP A 24 16.33 -7.20 -25.91
C ASP A 24 16.39 -8.24 -27.05
N THR A 25 15.63 -7.99 -28.11
CA THR A 25 16.10 -8.31 -29.46
C THR A 25 15.68 -7.17 -30.38
N ALA A 26 16.66 -6.58 -31.04
CA ALA A 26 16.47 -5.61 -32.12
C ALA A 26 15.61 -6.21 -33.25
N PRO A 27 14.91 -5.39 -34.05
CA PRO A 27 13.97 -5.88 -35.05
C PRO A 27 14.71 -6.48 -36.25
N THR A 28 14.62 -7.80 -36.44
CA THR A 28 14.85 -8.42 -37.74
C THR A 28 13.51 -8.65 -38.45
N THR A 29 13.21 -7.68 -39.29
CA THR A 29 12.42 -7.74 -40.54
C THR A 29 11.00 -8.33 -40.53
N ALA A 30 10.09 -7.45 -40.97
CA ALA A 30 8.82 -7.70 -41.67
C ALA A 30 7.54 -7.90 -40.84
N ALA A 31 6.84 -6.80 -40.54
CA ALA A 31 5.56 -6.40 -41.15
C ALA A 31 4.86 -5.34 -40.28
N SER A 32 4.29 -4.35 -40.95
CA SER A 32 3.84 -3.05 -40.46
C SER A 32 2.79 -3.06 -39.35
N THR A 33 2.89 -2.10 -38.42
CA THR A 33 1.77 -1.22 -38.01
C THR A 33 2.30 0.04 -37.35
N ALA A 34 1.58 1.14 -37.55
CA ALA A 34 2.07 2.52 -37.54
C ALA A 34 2.63 3.03 -36.21
N THR A 35 3.77 3.71 -36.30
CA THR A 35 4.26 4.64 -35.29
C THR A 35 3.43 5.91 -35.34
N THR A 36 2.56 6.15 -34.36
CA THR A 36 1.93 7.46 -34.18
C THR A 36 2.70 8.19 -33.10
N ALA A 37 3.53 9.15 -33.51
CA ALA A 37 4.14 10.11 -32.59
C ALA A 37 3.04 11.05 -32.07
N LEU A 38 2.91 11.18 -30.75
CA LEU A 38 2.01 12.17 -30.16
C LEU A 38 2.83 13.26 -29.45
N VAL A 39 2.84 14.44 -30.07
CA VAL A 39 3.25 15.72 -29.51
C VAL A 39 1.98 16.43 -29.05
N ILE A 40 1.78 16.71 -27.76
CA ILE A 40 0.71 17.64 -27.34
C ILE A 40 1.16 18.57 -26.21
N SER A 41 0.84 19.84 -26.45
CA SER A 41 1.15 21.07 -25.71
C SER A 41 0.33 21.27 -24.44
N ALA A 42 0.86 22.08 -23.53
CA ALA A 42 0.17 22.59 -22.36
C ALA A 42 -0.97 23.56 -22.76
N ALA A 43 -2.18 23.30 -22.28
CA ALA A 43 -3.25 24.30 -22.18
C ALA A 43 -3.67 24.43 -20.72
N ALA A 44 -3.79 25.67 -20.25
CA ALA A 44 -4.14 26.02 -18.88
C ALA A 44 -5.63 25.76 -18.61
N ILE A 45 -5.94 25.11 -17.49
CA ILE A 45 -7.30 25.04 -16.93
C ILE A 45 -7.22 25.49 -15.47
N GLU A 46 -7.87 26.61 -15.17
CA GLU A 46 -8.15 27.10 -13.81
C GLU A 46 -9.17 26.17 -13.13
N LEU A 47 -8.87 25.72 -11.91
CA LEU A 47 -9.78 24.90 -11.10
C LEU A 47 -10.47 25.78 -10.04
N GLN A 48 -11.80 25.90 -10.15
CA GLN A 48 -12.65 26.34 -9.03
C GLN A 48 -12.84 25.19 -8.02
N PRO A 49 -12.96 25.49 -6.71
CA PRO A 49 -13.14 24.47 -5.68
C PRO A 49 -14.53 23.81 -5.77
N PRO A 50 -14.66 22.49 -5.52
CA PRO A 50 -15.94 21.81 -5.54
C PRO A 50 -16.77 22.16 -4.30
N GLU A 51 -18.08 22.36 -4.48
CA GLU A 51 -19.06 22.53 -3.41
C GLU A 51 -19.23 21.24 -2.58
N PRO A 52 -19.47 21.35 -1.27
CA PRO A 52 -19.69 20.20 -0.41
C PRO A 52 -21.11 19.63 -0.61
N GLN A 53 -21.20 18.35 -0.98
CA GLN A 53 -22.46 17.61 -0.88
C GLN A 53 -22.56 16.89 0.46
N ALA A 54 -23.60 17.24 1.21
CA ALA A 54 -23.91 16.67 2.51
C ALA A 54 -24.63 15.31 2.38
N GLY A 55 -24.03 14.28 2.96
CA GLY A 55 -24.66 13.01 3.29
C GLY A 55 -24.00 12.52 4.57
N ASN A 56 -24.81 12.19 5.58
CA ASN A 56 -24.40 11.91 6.95
C ASN A 56 -23.42 10.70 7.02
N MET A 57 -22.12 10.96 6.79
CA MET A 57 -21.03 10.01 6.95
C MET A 57 -20.51 10.12 8.38
N ALA A 58 -20.39 9.00 9.08
CA ALA A 58 -19.69 9.00 10.36
C ALA A 58 -18.29 9.58 10.15
N GLU A 59 -17.96 10.62 10.90
CA GLU A 59 -16.72 11.37 10.75
C GLU A 59 -15.52 10.41 10.85
N LEU A 60 -14.72 10.34 9.79
CA LEU A 60 -13.47 9.58 9.79
C LEU A 60 -12.45 10.31 10.67
N SER A 61 -11.44 9.60 11.18
CA SER A 61 -10.32 10.21 11.91
C SER A 61 -9.34 10.87 10.94
N GLU A 62 -9.70 12.06 10.48
CA GLU A 62 -8.99 12.78 9.43
C GLU A 62 -8.20 13.97 9.97
N PHE A 63 -7.01 14.14 9.41
CA PHE A 63 -6.12 15.26 9.68
C PHE A 63 -5.53 15.74 8.35
N THR A 64 -4.96 16.94 8.33
CA THR A 64 -4.35 17.51 7.11
C THR A 64 -2.86 17.73 7.32
N TYR A 65 -2.05 17.35 6.33
CA TYR A 65 -0.64 17.63 6.31
C TYR A 65 -0.37 19.07 5.87
N ASP A 66 0.34 19.83 6.71
CA ASP A 66 0.93 21.13 6.34
C ASP A 66 2.47 21.00 6.30
N PRO A 67 3.12 21.17 5.13
CA PRO A 67 4.56 21.03 5.01
C PRO A 67 5.41 21.91 5.94
N LYS A 68 4.84 22.99 6.51
CA LYS A 68 5.55 23.94 7.37
C LYS A 68 5.32 23.66 8.86
N THR A 69 4.16 23.13 9.22
CA THR A 69 3.73 23.05 10.63
C THR A 69 3.34 21.64 11.07
N PHE A 70 3.35 20.65 10.17
CA PHE A 70 2.91 19.30 10.48
C PHE A 70 3.76 18.67 11.59
N SER A 71 3.06 18.14 12.59
CA SER A 71 3.60 17.31 13.66
C SER A 71 2.51 16.33 14.10
N VAL A 72 2.90 15.17 14.63
CA VAL A 72 1.94 14.19 15.15
C VAL A 72 1.36 14.70 16.47
N THR A 73 0.08 15.04 16.45
CA THR A 73 -0.62 15.63 17.60
C THR A 73 -1.11 14.56 18.58
N PRO A 74 -1.36 14.91 19.86
CA PRO A 74 -2.01 14.00 20.81
C PRO A 74 -3.37 13.47 20.31
N ALA A 75 -4.14 14.29 19.59
CA ALA A 75 -5.41 13.88 19.01
C ALA A 75 -5.24 12.80 17.93
N MET A 76 -4.19 12.89 17.11
CA MET A 76 -3.86 11.84 16.12
C MET A 76 -3.49 10.53 16.82
N LYS A 77 -2.67 10.59 17.87
CA LYS A 77 -2.28 9.39 18.65
C LYS A 77 -3.49 8.73 19.31
N GLU A 78 -4.36 9.53 19.92
CA GLU A 78 -5.59 9.03 20.55
C GLU A 78 -6.54 8.42 19.51
N ALA A 79 -6.72 9.07 18.36
CA ALA A 79 -7.52 8.52 17.27
C ALA A 79 -6.94 7.20 16.75
N PHE A 80 -5.63 7.11 16.55
CA PHE A 80 -4.97 5.87 16.12
C PHE A 80 -5.15 4.74 17.15
N LYS A 81 -4.98 5.05 18.44
CA LYS A 81 -5.18 4.10 19.54
C LYS A 81 -6.64 3.62 19.65
N THR A 82 -7.59 4.53 19.53
CA THR A 82 -9.02 4.25 19.76
C THR A 82 -9.69 3.64 18.53
N ASN A 83 -9.40 4.14 17.33
CA ASN A 83 -10.03 3.71 16.09
C ASN A 83 -9.21 2.68 15.31
N GLY A 84 -7.92 2.55 15.62
CA GLY A 84 -6.99 1.65 14.94
C GLY A 84 -6.45 2.22 13.64
N TYR A 85 -6.83 3.47 13.29
CA TYR A 85 -6.38 4.17 12.11
C TYR A 85 -6.44 5.70 12.25
N VAL A 86 -5.71 6.40 11.37
CA VAL A 86 -5.89 7.82 11.04
C VAL A 86 -5.68 8.04 9.55
N ILE A 87 -6.38 9.00 8.97
CA ILE A 87 -6.12 9.47 7.60
C ILE A 87 -5.43 10.82 7.69
N ILE A 88 -4.31 10.97 6.99
CA ILE A 88 -3.63 12.25 6.82
C ILE A 88 -3.76 12.65 5.35
N ARG A 89 -4.51 13.73 5.14
CA ARG A 89 -4.81 14.28 3.82
C ARG A 89 -3.61 15.04 3.28
N GLN A 90 -3.40 14.99 1.96
CA GLN A 90 -2.45 15.82 1.22
C GLN A 90 -0.97 15.66 1.62
N VAL A 91 -0.57 14.47 2.08
CA VAL A 91 0.84 14.20 2.47
C VAL A 91 1.77 14.28 1.26
N LEU A 92 1.32 13.72 0.14
CA LEU A 92 1.92 13.92 -1.17
C LEU A 92 0.95 14.76 -2.01
N ASN A 93 1.50 15.60 -2.89
CA ASN A 93 0.71 16.30 -3.90
C ASN A 93 1.00 15.62 -5.23
N PRO A 94 0.22 14.63 -5.67
CA PRO A 94 0.39 14.06 -6.99
C PRO A 94 -0.24 15.00 -8.02
N ARG A 95 0.58 15.77 -8.76
CA ARG A 95 0.08 16.40 -9.98
C ARG A 95 -0.05 15.37 -11.11
N GLY A 96 -1.31 15.06 -11.45
CA GLY A 96 -1.85 14.96 -12.82
C GLY A 96 -1.52 13.70 -13.60
N ASP A 97 -2.51 12.81 -13.69
CA ASP A 97 -2.65 11.74 -14.68
C ASP A 97 -1.43 10.84 -14.87
N ALA A 98 -1.15 10.03 -13.85
CA ALA A 98 -0.52 8.76 -14.12
C ALA A 98 -1.55 7.88 -14.87
N GLN A 99 -1.73 8.10 -16.17
CA GLN A 99 -2.45 7.19 -17.05
C GLN A 99 -1.43 6.18 -17.58
N GLY A 100 -1.38 5.01 -16.95
CA GLY A 100 -0.84 3.81 -17.59
C GLY A 100 -1.98 3.08 -18.27
N GLU A 101 -1.80 2.70 -19.53
CA GLU A 101 -2.76 1.85 -20.24
C GLU A 101 -2.77 0.44 -19.61
N SER A 102 -3.97 -0.11 -19.42
CA SER A 102 -4.16 -1.48 -18.95
C SER A 102 -4.12 -2.44 -20.14
N ASP A 103 -3.23 -3.43 -20.10
CA ASP A 103 -3.32 -4.57 -21.02
C ASP A 103 -4.58 -5.36 -20.70
N ALA A 104 -5.50 -5.42 -21.65
CA ALA A 104 -6.74 -6.18 -21.52
C ALA A 104 -6.45 -7.68 -21.53
N GLY A 105 -6.27 -8.27 -20.34
CA GLY A 105 -6.10 -9.70 -20.18
C GLY A 105 -6.10 -10.15 -18.71
N MET A 106 -7.14 -10.94 -18.36
CA MET A 106 -7.36 -11.65 -17.09
C MET A 106 -7.75 -10.82 -15.84
N ARG A 107 -8.76 -11.34 -15.11
CA ARG A 107 -9.35 -10.78 -13.87
C ARG A 107 -8.44 -10.99 -12.65
N GLN A 108 -7.29 -10.31 -12.58
CA GLN A 108 -6.39 -10.38 -11.42
C GLN A 108 -5.97 -8.99 -10.95
N THR A 109 -5.99 -8.77 -9.63
CA THR A 109 -5.26 -7.62 -9.04
C THR A 109 -3.77 -7.93 -9.16
N ARG A 110 -3.00 -7.02 -9.76
CA ARG A 110 -1.55 -7.16 -9.78
C ARG A 110 -1.00 -6.60 -8.48
N MET A 111 -0.19 -7.38 -7.79
CA MET A 111 0.52 -6.95 -6.59
C MET A 111 2.01 -7.19 -6.80
N VAL A 112 2.80 -6.16 -6.58
CA VAL A 112 4.25 -6.29 -6.47
C VAL A 112 4.58 -6.13 -4.99
N LEU A 113 5.29 -7.09 -4.41
CA LEU A 113 5.62 -7.15 -2.99
C LEU A 113 7.11 -7.42 -2.81
N TRP A 114 7.76 -6.67 -1.93
CA TRP A 114 9.16 -6.84 -1.57
C TRP A 114 9.43 -6.41 -0.12
N PHE A 115 10.55 -6.85 0.42
CA PHE A 115 10.86 -6.77 1.84
C PHE A 115 12.13 -5.96 2.16
N LYS A 116 12.89 -5.55 1.12
CA LYS A 116 14.09 -4.70 1.25
C LYS A 116 13.77 -3.26 0.91
N VAL A 117 14.37 -2.32 1.63
CA VAL A 117 14.32 -0.90 1.24
C VAL A 117 15.38 -0.65 0.18
N GLY A 118 14.97 -0.29 -1.03
CA GLY A 118 15.89 0.12 -2.09
C GLY A 118 16.19 1.62 -2.06
N GLU A 119 17.07 2.06 -2.94
CA GLU A 119 17.33 3.49 -3.21
C GLU A 119 16.41 4.05 -4.33
N ASP A 120 15.45 3.24 -4.78
CA ASP A 120 14.45 3.64 -5.77
C ASP A 120 13.31 4.46 -5.16
N VAL A 121 12.42 4.94 -6.02
CA VAL A 121 11.25 5.74 -5.64
C VAL A 121 10.45 5.12 -4.51
N ALA A 122 10.27 3.79 -4.52
CA ALA A 122 9.43 3.14 -3.54
C ALA A 122 10.15 2.98 -2.19
N GLY A 123 11.45 2.71 -2.20
CA GLY A 123 12.29 2.78 -1.01
C GLY A 123 12.43 4.19 -0.43
N CYS A 124 12.50 5.21 -1.28
CA CYS A 124 12.44 6.61 -0.87
C CYS A 124 11.12 6.90 -0.15
N VAL A 125 9.97 6.57 -0.76
CA VAL A 125 8.63 6.75 -0.14
C VAL A 125 8.54 6.03 1.19
N ALA A 126 8.98 4.77 1.28
CA ALA A 126 9.00 3.99 2.52
C ALA A 126 9.86 4.61 3.63
N SER A 127 10.84 5.44 3.27
CA SER A 127 11.82 6.01 4.20
C SER A 127 11.62 7.49 4.49
N MET A 128 10.70 8.19 3.81
CA MET A 128 10.50 9.63 4.03
C MET A 128 10.12 9.92 5.49
N ASN A 129 10.71 10.95 6.09
CA ASN A 129 10.45 11.29 7.48
C ASN A 129 8.96 11.60 7.73
N LYS A 130 8.27 12.29 6.83
CA LYS A 130 6.82 12.53 6.95
C LYS A 130 5.94 11.28 6.84
N ILE A 131 6.49 10.15 6.40
CA ILE A 131 5.78 8.86 6.33
C ILE A 131 6.24 7.96 7.48
N ALA A 132 7.50 7.54 7.46
CA ALA A 132 8.09 6.64 8.46
C ALA A 132 8.17 7.28 9.86
N GLY A 133 8.53 8.56 9.95
CA GLY A 133 8.57 9.27 11.24
C GLY A 133 7.17 9.57 11.81
N THR A 134 6.15 9.64 10.95
CA THR A 134 4.76 9.75 11.38
C THR A 134 4.27 8.45 12.00
N ILE A 135 4.46 7.31 11.32
CA ILE A 135 4.05 6.01 11.88
C ILE A 135 4.81 5.67 13.16
N GLU A 136 6.12 5.98 13.23
CA GLU A 136 6.92 5.83 14.46
C GLU A 136 6.28 6.57 15.64
N GLN A 137 5.88 7.83 15.45
CA GLN A 137 5.24 8.62 16.51
C GLN A 137 3.82 8.13 16.87
N LEU A 138 3.09 7.56 15.92
CA LEU A 138 1.78 6.95 16.15
C LEU A 138 1.89 5.61 16.91
N MET A 139 3.01 4.90 16.71
CA MET A 139 3.37 3.68 17.45
C MET A 139 4.21 4.02 18.70
N ASP A 140 3.74 4.98 19.49
CA ASP A 140 4.32 5.41 20.76
C ASP A 140 5.78 5.91 20.74
N GLY A 141 6.37 6.13 19.56
CA GLY A 141 7.72 6.67 19.40
C GLY A 141 8.84 5.64 19.42
N ASP A 142 8.51 4.35 19.44
CA ASP A 142 9.50 3.29 19.30
C ASP A 142 10.02 3.24 17.87
N GLU A 143 11.35 3.15 17.70
CA GLU A 143 12.01 3.05 16.40
C GLU A 143 11.36 1.95 15.54
N VAL A 144 10.97 2.29 14.32
CA VAL A 144 10.38 1.34 13.37
C VAL A 144 11.40 0.87 12.35
N TYR A 145 11.19 -0.34 11.84
CA TYR A 145 11.92 -0.87 10.70
C TYR A 145 10.95 -1.23 9.58
N HIS A 146 11.45 -1.24 8.34
CA HIS A 146 10.64 -1.60 7.19
C HIS A 146 10.39 -3.10 7.19
N PHE A 147 9.13 -3.49 7.13
CA PHE A 147 8.78 -4.89 7.00
C PHE A 147 8.55 -5.25 5.54
N SER A 148 7.64 -4.57 4.85
CA SER A 148 7.36 -4.84 3.44
C SER A 148 6.79 -3.62 2.72
N THR A 149 7.04 -3.50 1.42
CA THR A 149 6.32 -2.57 0.55
C THR A 149 5.59 -3.35 -0.53
N LYS A 150 4.36 -2.94 -0.79
CA LYS A 150 3.48 -3.47 -1.83
C LYS A 150 2.99 -2.34 -2.73
N ILE A 151 2.87 -2.61 -4.02
CA ILE A 151 2.04 -1.80 -4.94
C ILE A 151 0.80 -2.62 -5.26
N LEU A 152 -0.37 -2.12 -4.87
CA LEU A 152 -1.65 -2.75 -5.17
C LEU A 152 -2.27 -2.11 -6.41
N MET A 153 -2.28 -2.83 -7.52
CA MET A 153 -2.77 -2.37 -8.81
C MET A 153 -4.13 -3.01 -9.11
N LYS A 154 -5.20 -2.23 -8.90
CA LYS A 154 -6.55 -2.61 -9.31
C LYS A 154 -6.88 -1.95 -10.65
N GLU A 155 -6.72 -2.70 -11.74
CA GLU A 155 -7.03 -2.22 -13.10
C GLU A 155 -8.54 -2.00 -13.31
N ALA A 156 -8.86 -1.20 -14.34
CA ALA A 156 -10.23 -0.86 -14.70
C ALA A 156 -11.07 -2.12 -15.01
N ASN A 157 -12.29 -2.17 -14.46
CA ASN A 157 -13.30 -3.23 -14.65
C ASN A 157 -12.87 -4.67 -14.27
N GLN A 158 -11.61 -4.89 -13.88
CA GLN A 158 -11.02 -6.22 -13.77
C GLN A 158 -9.96 -6.23 -12.66
N SER A 159 -10.39 -6.42 -11.41
CA SER A 159 -9.46 -6.71 -10.31
C SER A 159 -10.09 -7.60 -9.25
N GLY A 160 -9.27 -8.36 -8.55
CA GLY A 160 -9.69 -9.21 -7.44
C GLY A 160 -9.96 -8.42 -6.15
N SER A 161 -10.60 -9.08 -5.19
CA SER A 161 -10.78 -8.57 -3.83
C SER A 161 -9.61 -8.97 -2.92
N PHE A 162 -9.34 -8.15 -1.92
CA PHE A 162 -8.65 -8.61 -0.71
C PHE A 162 -9.71 -8.98 0.32
N LEU A 163 -9.66 -10.21 0.83
CA LEU A 163 -10.63 -10.72 1.80
C LEU A 163 -10.47 -9.99 3.15
N TRP A 164 -11.46 -10.11 4.05
CA TRP A 164 -11.30 -9.61 5.41
C TRP A 164 -10.09 -10.26 6.08
N HIS A 165 -9.16 -9.44 6.57
CA HIS A 165 -7.95 -9.91 7.24
C HIS A 165 -7.40 -8.87 8.22
N GLN A 166 -6.43 -9.32 9.01
CA GLN A 166 -5.52 -8.50 9.81
C GLN A 166 -4.10 -8.74 9.26
N ASP A 167 -3.31 -7.70 9.05
CA ASP A 167 -1.91 -7.85 8.61
C ASP A 167 -1.11 -8.74 9.56
N TYR A 168 -1.33 -8.56 10.87
CA TYR A 168 -0.69 -9.39 11.89
C TYR A 168 -1.12 -10.87 11.83
N GLY A 169 -2.26 -11.19 11.20
CA GLY A 169 -2.63 -12.57 10.91
C GLY A 169 -1.58 -13.30 10.08
N TYR A 170 -1.00 -12.61 9.08
CA TYR A 170 0.12 -13.12 8.29
C TYR A 170 1.42 -13.10 9.10
N PHE A 171 1.70 -12.00 9.80
CA PHE A 171 2.99 -11.81 10.47
C PHE A 171 3.15 -12.78 11.65
N TYR A 172 2.06 -13.13 12.31
CA TYR A 172 2.04 -14.17 13.34
C TYR A 172 2.60 -15.51 12.82
N ASN A 173 2.22 -15.92 11.61
CA ASN A 173 2.73 -17.13 10.98
C ASN A 173 4.22 -17.03 10.59
N TRP A 174 4.75 -15.81 10.46
CA TRP A 174 6.17 -15.52 10.25
C TRP A 174 6.98 -15.36 11.54
N GLY A 175 6.40 -15.69 12.70
CA GLY A 175 7.11 -15.77 13.98
C GLY A 175 7.17 -14.46 14.77
N TYR A 176 6.33 -13.48 14.44
CA TYR A 176 6.20 -12.26 15.22
C TYR A 176 5.30 -12.46 16.44
N MET A 177 5.84 -12.21 17.62
CA MET A 177 5.17 -12.51 18.90
C MET A 177 4.17 -11.43 19.33
N TYR A 178 4.32 -10.20 18.85
CA TYR A 178 3.48 -9.07 19.22
C TYR A 178 2.84 -8.43 17.98
N PRO A 179 1.62 -7.89 18.09
CA PRO A 179 0.96 -7.14 17.02
C PRO A 179 1.52 -5.71 16.86
N ASP A 180 2.79 -5.52 17.23
CA ASP A 180 3.53 -4.26 17.27
C ASP A 180 3.99 -3.88 15.85
N CYS A 181 3.01 -3.81 14.96
CA CYS A 181 3.12 -3.62 13.54
C CYS A 181 1.99 -2.73 13.04
N ALA A 182 2.30 -1.93 12.03
CA ALA A 182 1.32 -1.05 11.40
C ALA A 182 1.67 -0.83 9.93
N SER A 183 0.65 -0.53 9.15
CA SER A 183 0.77 -0.31 7.72
C SER A 183 0.31 1.09 7.37
N ILE A 184 0.88 1.62 6.29
CA ILE A 184 0.37 2.81 5.61
C ILE A 184 -0.20 2.39 4.27
N PHE A 185 -1.32 2.98 3.88
CA PHE A 185 -1.87 2.92 2.54
C PHE A 185 -1.81 4.33 1.96
N LEU A 186 -0.92 4.53 0.99
CA LEU A 186 -0.79 5.78 0.24
C LEU A 186 -1.58 5.66 -1.06
N ALA A 187 -2.58 6.53 -1.23
CA ALA A 187 -3.36 6.63 -2.44
C ALA A 187 -2.51 7.22 -3.58
N VAL A 188 -2.24 6.43 -4.62
CA VAL A 188 -1.60 6.95 -5.85
C VAL A 188 -2.66 7.52 -6.78
N ASP A 189 -3.79 6.84 -6.89
CA ASP A 189 -5.00 7.32 -7.54
C ASP A 189 -6.10 7.57 -6.49
N ASP A 190 -7.11 8.36 -6.86
CA ASP A 190 -8.32 8.55 -6.05
C ASP A 190 -8.94 7.19 -5.69
N CYS A 191 -9.20 6.98 -4.41
CA CYS A 191 -9.85 5.79 -3.87
C CYS A 191 -11.30 6.12 -3.52
N THR A 192 -12.23 5.38 -4.11
CA THR A 192 -13.67 5.53 -3.93
C THR A 192 -14.30 4.17 -3.61
N LYS A 193 -15.53 4.17 -3.10
CA LYS A 193 -16.28 2.91 -2.91
C LYS A 193 -16.38 2.11 -4.22
N ALA A 194 -16.63 2.80 -5.34
CA ALA A 194 -16.82 2.17 -6.64
C ALA A 194 -15.57 1.49 -7.20
N ASN A 195 -14.37 2.03 -6.91
CA ASN A 195 -13.10 1.47 -7.37
C ASN A 195 -12.37 0.60 -6.33
N GLY A 196 -13.07 0.22 -5.25
CA GLY A 196 -12.53 -0.69 -4.25
C GLY A 196 -11.52 -0.02 -3.32
N CYS A 197 -11.89 1.11 -2.72
CA CYS A 197 -11.17 1.64 -1.56
C CYS A 197 -11.09 0.60 -0.43
N LEU A 198 -10.19 0.82 0.53
CA LEU A 198 -10.17 -0.03 1.72
C LEU A 198 -11.48 0.12 2.50
N GLU A 199 -11.95 -0.99 3.03
CA GLU A 199 -13.02 -1.08 4.01
C GLU A 199 -12.41 -1.51 5.34
N VAL A 200 -12.85 -0.92 6.45
CA VAL A 200 -12.36 -1.25 7.80
C VAL A 200 -13.51 -1.39 8.79
N LEU A 201 -13.26 -2.13 9.87
CA LEU A 201 -14.12 -2.12 11.06
C LEU A 201 -13.49 -1.26 12.16
N ARG A 202 -14.06 -0.07 12.41
CA ARG A 202 -13.48 0.92 13.33
C ARG A 202 -13.25 0.33 14.72
N GLY A 203 -12.02 0.41 15.20
CA GLY A 203 -11.65 -0.02 16.55
C GLY A 203 -11.59 -1.54 16.74
N SER A 204 -11.67 -2.33 15.67
CA SER A 204 -11.67 -3.79 15.72
C SER A 204 -10.30 -4.36 16.12
N HIS A 205 -9.23 -3.58 15.99
CA HIS A 205 -7.88 -3.96 16.43
C HIS A 205 -7.81 -4.30 17.92
N ARG A 206 -8.73 -3.73 18.72
CA ARG A 206 -8.85 -4.00 20.16
C ARG A 206 -9.39 -5.39 20.49
N MET A 207 -9.95 -6.11 19.51
CA MET A 207 -10.30 -7.52 19.67
C MET A 207 -9.07 -8.44 19.70
N GLY A 208 -7.88 -7.89 19.45
CA GLY A 208 -6.66 -8.66 19.27
C GLY A 208 -6.65 -9.40 17.94
N ARG A 209 -5.74 -10.37 17.81
CA ARG A 209 -5.63 -11.21 16.62
C ARG A 209 -6.75 -12.26 16.61
N ILE A 210 -7.47 -12.36 15.50
CA ILE A 210 -8.40 -13.48 15.25
C ILE A 210 -7.77 -14.52 14.34
N HIS A 211 -8.34 -15.73 14.34
CA HIS A 211 -7.83 -16.81 13.51
C HIS A 211 -7.91 -16.45 12.02
N HIS A 212 -6.94 -16.96 11.26
CA HIS A 212 -6.85 -16.76 9.81
C HIS A 212 -6.72 -18.12 9.15
N GLU A 213 -7.54 -18.37 8.15
CA GLU A 213 -7.63 -19.63 7.42
C GLU A 213 -7.26 -19.42 5.95
N PRO A 214 -6.67 -20.44 5.28
CA PRO A 214 -6.43 -20.37 3.85
C PRO A 214 -7.74 -20.21 3.05
N ALA A 215 -7.79 -19.21 2.19
CA ALA A 215 -8.90 -18.93 1.29
C ALA A 215 -8.36 -18.62 -0.12
N GLY A 216 -8.21 -19.67 -0.93
CA GLY A 216 -7.56 -19.58 -2.23
C GLY A 216 -6.09 -19.19 -2.10
N LYS A 217 -5.70 -18.06 -2.69
CA LYS A 217 -4.32 -17.52 -2.65
C LYS A 217 -4.08 -16.52 -1.48
N GLN A 218 -5.03 -16.38 -0.56
CA GLN A 218 -4.98 -15.42 0.56
C GLN A 218 -5.23 -16.14 1.88
N LEU A 219 -4.86 -15.51 2.99
CA LEU A 219 -5.40 -15.83 4.31
C LEU A 219 -6.61 -14.93 4.58
N GLN A 220 -7.70 -15.53 5.03
CA GLN A 220 -8.93 -14.85 5.40
C GLN A 220 -9.13 -14.97 6.91
N ALA A 221 -9.49 -13.86 7.55
CA ALA A 221 -9.92 -13.88 8.94
C ALA A 221 -11.20 -14.71 9.10
N ASP A 222 -11.29 -15.46 10.20
CA ASP A 222 -12.46 -16.25 10.61
C ASP A 222 -13.77 -15.47 10.36
N LEU A 223 -14.57 -15.98 9.43
CA LEU A 223 -15.76 -15.29 8.95
C LEU A 223 -16.85 -15.17 10.02
N GLU A 224 -16.98 -16.15 10.92
CA GLU A 224 -17.95 -16.06 12.01
C GLU A 224 -17.58 -14.88 12.92
N ARG A 225 -16.29 -14.77 13.27
CA ARG A 225 -15.78 -13.63 14.05
C ARG A 225 -15.91 -12.31 13.31
N VAL A 226 -15.71 -12.28 12.00
CA VAL A 226 -15.90 -11.06 11.19
C VAL A 226 -17.37 -10.61 11.21
N GLU A 227 -18.33 -11.54 11.07
CA GLU A 227 -19.75 -11.20 11.11
C GLU A 227 -20.20 -10.70 12.49
N GLU A 228 -19.67 -11.27 13.59
CA GLU A 228 -19.91 -10.72 14.93
C GLU A 228 -19.24 -9.35 15.11
N ALA A 229 -18.02 -9.17 14.61
CA ALA A 229 -17.32 -7.89 14.67
C ALA A 229 -18.08 -6.77 13.96
N LYS A 230 -18.71 -7.04 12.82
CA LYS A 230 -19.55 -6.05 12.10
C LYS A 230 -20.76 -5.56 12.90
N LYS A 231 -21.23 -6.34 13.88
CA LYS A 231 -22.33 -5.93 14.77
C LYS A 231 -21.85 -4.98 15.87
N LEU A 232 -20.56 -5.08 16.23
CA LEU A 232 -19.94 -4.34 17.33
C LEU A 232 -19.17 -3.10 16.86
N HIS A 233 -18.67 -3.14 15.62
CA HIS A 233 -17.78 -2.15 15.06
C HIS A 233 -18.39 -1.54 13.81
N GLU A 234 -18.24 -0.22 13.69
CA GLU A 234 -18.71 0.51 12.53
C GLU A 234 -17.92 0.12 11.27
N HIS A 235 -18.64 -0.24 10.21
CA HIS A 235 -18.06 -0.58 8.92
C HIS A 235 -17.92 0.67 8.06
N LEU A 236 -16.67 1.02 7.73
CA LEU A 236 -16.34 2.27 7.06
C LEU A 236 -15.57 2.05 5.77
N TYR A 237 -15.82 2.93 4.81
CA TYR A 237 -15.12 2.98 3.54
C TYR A 237 -14.08 4.13 3.58
N MET A 238 -12.82 3.81 3.34
CA MET A 238 -11.70 4.74 3.40
C MET A 238 -11.53 5.46 2.06
N GLU A 239 -12.46 6.35 1.72
CA GLU A 239 -12.37 7.16 0.50
C GLU A 239 -11.27 8.22 0.62
N MET A 240 -10.42 8.30 -0.40
CA MET A 240 -9.18 9.09 -0.38
C MET A 240 -8.91 9.75 -1.72
N LYS A 241 -8.31 10.93 -1.68
CA LYS A 241 -7.72 11.56 -2.85
C LYS A 241 -6.30 11.07 -3.04
N ALA A 242 -5.85 11.07 -4.29
CA ALA A 242 -4.45 10.83 -4.60
C ALA A 242 -3.55 11.72 -3.71
N GLY A 243 -2.58 11.11 -3.04
CA GLY A 243 -1.66 11.77 -2.12
C GLY A 243 -2.05 11.74 -0.64
N ASP A 244 -3.26 11.29 -0.31
CA ASP A 244 -3.65 10.99 1.06
C ASP A 244 -3.00 9.68 1.54
N ILE A 245 -2.77 9.59 2.86
CA ILE A 245 -2.25 8.38 3.51
C ILE A 245 -3.19 7.95 4.63
N LEU A 246 -3.62 6.70 4.59
CA LEU A 246 -4.24 6.00 5.72
C LEU A 246 -3.15 5.26 6.50
N TYR A 247 -3.02 5.54 7.79
CA TYR A 247 -2.18 4.79 8.73
C TYR A 247 -3.10 3.86 9.52
N PHE A 248 -2.78 2.58 9.64
CA PHE A 248 -3.61 1.62 10.37
C PHE A 248 -2.78 0.54 11.08
N THR A 249 -3.28 0.08 12.23
CA THR A 249 -2.63 -0.98 13.03
C THR A 249 -2.75 -2.34 12.35
N GLY A 250 -1.79 -3.24 12.60
CA GLY A 250 -1.78 -4.57 11.99
C GLY A 250 -2.94 -5.49 12.40
N ASN A 251 -3.67 -5.16 13.46
CA ASN A 251 -4.88 -5.88 13.89
C ASN A 251 -6.19 -5.22 13.43
N LEU A 252 -6.16 -4.08 12.73
CA LEU A 252 -7.40 -3.50 12.20
C LEU A 252 -7.95 -4.44 11.13
N LEU A 253 -9.21 -4.87 11.29
CA LEU A 253 -9.86 -5.70 10.28
C LEU A 253 -10.14 -4.83 9.07
N HIS A 254 -9.63 -5.27 7.93
CA HIS A 254 -9.79 -4.54 6.69
C HIS A 254 -9.92 -5.47 5.49
N ARG A 255 -10.52 -4.95 4.41
CA ARG A 255 -10.67 -5.63 3.13
C ARG A 255 -10.67 -4.62 1.97
N SER A 256 -10.69 -5.09 0.73
CA SER A 256 -11.10 -4.23 -0.40
C SER A 256 -11.81 -5.02 -1.49
N LEU A 257 -12.89 -4.45 -2.02
CA LEU A 257 -13.66 -5.03 -3.12
C LEU A 257 -13.02 -4.82 -4.49
N PRO A 258 -13.46 -5.53 -5.54
CA PRO A 258 -13.03 -5.30 -6.92
C PRO A 258 -13.22 -3.85 -7.37
N ASN A 259 -12.33 -3.38 -8.24
CA ASN A 259 -12.53 -2.14 -8.99
C ASN A 259 -13.50 -2.39 -10.14
N THR A 260 -14.68 -1.79 -10.03
CA THR A 260 -15.76 -1.90 -11.04
C THR A 260 -15.81 -0.70 -11.99
N THR A 261 -14.89 0.25 -11.82
CA THR A 261 -14.86 1.49 -12.60
C THR A 261 -14.00 1.35 -13.85
N ASN A 262 -14.13 2.30 -14.77
CA ASN A 262 -13.32 2.40 -15.97
C ASN A 262 -11.95 3.07 -15.76
N LYS A 263 -11.56 3.34 -14.50
CA LYS A 263 -10.25 3.92 -14.15
C LYS A 263 -9.49 2.93 -13.28
N ARG A 264 -8.16 2.90 -13.40
CA ARG A 264 -7.32 2.13 -12.48
C ARG A 264 -7.33 2.74 -11.06
N ARG A 265 -6.91 1.95 -10.08
CA ARG A 265 -6.68 2.40 -8.69
C ARG A 265 -5.42 1.77 -8.13
N TRP A 266 -4.34 2.52 -8.13
CA TRP A 266 -3.05 2.12 -7.57
C TRP A 266 -2.85 2.69 -6.16
N SER A 267 -2.12 1.95 -5.34
CA SER A 267 -1.74 2.39 -3.99
C SER A 267 -0.45 1.73 -3.55
N TYR A 268 0.35 2.46 -2.77
CA TYR A 268 1.42 1.86 -2.00
C TYR A 268 0.88 1.36 -0.67
N VAL A 269 1.26 0.15 -0.26
CA VAL A 269 1.05 -0.35 1.10
C VAL A 269 2.39 -0.68 1.70
N ILE A 270 2.75 0.01 2.79
CA ILE A 270 4.06 -0.15 3.44
C ILE A 270 3.83 -0.57 4.87
N ALA A 271 4.30 -1.76 5.22
CA ALA A 271 4.24 -2.30 6.55
C ALA A 271 5.53 -1.99 7.31
N TYR A 272 5.37 -1.59 8.56
CA TYR A 272 6.42 -1.32 9.52
C TYR A 272 6.21 -2.17 10.77
N ASN A 273 7.31 -2.50 11.43
CA ASN A 273 7.32 -3.16 12.73
C ASN A 273 8.16 -2.32 13.71
N GLN A 274 7.80 -2.34 14.99
CA GLN A 274 8.67 -1.77 16.02
C GLN A 274 9.95 -2.61 16.15
N LYS A 275 11.07 -1.95 16.42
CA LYS A 275 12.40 -2.56 16.47
C LYS A 275 12.54 -3.70 17.47
N HIS A 276 11.82 -3.66 18.58
CA HIS A 276 11.80 -4.76 19.56
C HIS A 276 11.01 -5.97 19.07
N ASN A 277 10.06 -5.79 18.15
CA ASN A 277 9.23 -6.85 17.59
C ASN A 277 9.98 -7.61 16.50
N ARG A 278 11.01 -8.37 16.92
CA ARG A 278 11.77 -9.26 16.05
C ARG A 278 11.11 -10.62 15.99
N THR A 279 11.12 -11.24 14.82
CA THR A 279 10.69 -12.63 14.67
C THR A 279 11.62 -13.56 15.43
N TYR A 280 11.08 -14.63 16.02
CA TYR A 280 11.90 -15.73 16.55
C TYR A 280 12.40 -16.68 15.45
N MET A 281 11.85 -16.57 14.22
CA MET A 281 12.28 -17.36 13.09
C MET A 281 13.49 -16.70 12.44
N GLY A 282 14.69 -17.02 12.94
CA GLY A 282 15.97 -16.68 12.28
C GLY A 282 16.29 -17.62 11.10
N PRO A 283 17.35 -17.36 10.32
CA PRO A 283 17.72 -18.16 9.13
C PRO A 283 17.85 -19.67 9.39
N GLU A 284 18.25 -20.03 10.60
CA GLU A 284 18.39 -21.39 11.12
C GLU A 284 17.06 -22.08 11.49
N HIS A 285 15.94 -21.36 11.53
CA HIS A 285 14.63 -21.93 11.86
C HIS A 285 14.03 -22.69 10.66
N PRO A 286 13.47 -23.91 10.82
CA PRO A 286 12.95 -24.71 9.70
C PRO A 286 11.81 -24.06 8.89
N ARG A 287 11.06 -23.16 9.54
CA ARG A 287 10.00 -22.35 8.92
C ARG A 287 10.43 -20.92 8.58
N TYR A 288 11.73 -20.63 8.63
CA TYR A 288 12.25 -19.33 8.23
C TYR A 288 11.79 -19.01 6.81
N THR A 289 11.33 -17.77 6.65
CA THR A 289 11.13 -17.19 5.32
C THR A 289 12.02 -15.95 5.23
N PRO A 290 12.63 -15.66 4.06
CA PRO A 290 13.46 -14.46 3.88
C PRO A 290 12.73 -13.13 4.19
N HIS A 291 11.40 -13.18 4.29
CA HIS A 291 10.49 -12.10 4.65
C HIS A 291 10.47 -11.78 6.15
N ALA A 292 10.77 -12.77 6.98
CA ALA A 292 10.78 -12.66 8.43
C ALA A 292 12.15 -12.11 8.86
N GLY A 293 12.36 -10.81 8.68
CA GLY A 293 13.66 -10.20 8.85
C GLY A 293 13.60 -8.77 9.38
N PHE A 294 14.58 -8.42 10.21
CA PHE A 294 14.80 -7.04 10.60
C PHE A 294 15.54 -6.30 9.49
N VAL A 295 14.85 -5.39 8.81
CA VAL A 295 15.45 -4.50 7.79
C VAL A 295 15.51 -3.08 8.34
N PRO A 296 16.68 -2.63 8.84
CA PRO A 296 16.81 -1.28 9.40
C PRO A 296 16.32 -0.23 8.42
N LEU A 297 15.52 0.71 8.93
CA LEU A 297 15.01 1.81 8.13
C LEU A 297 15.82 3.08 8.41
N LYS A 298 16.63 3.50 7.43
CA LYS A 298 17.26 4.82 7.49
C LYS A 298 16.29 5.85 6.92
N LYS A 299 15.66 6.63 7.81
CA LYS A 299 14.78 7.74 7.38
C LYS A 299 15.55 8.75 6.52
N VAL A 300 14.91 9.24 5.47
CA VAL A 300 15.45 10.22 4.52
C VAL A 300 14.65 11.53 4.56
N SER A 301 15.22 12.59 4.00
CA SER A 301 14.56 13.88 3.86
C SER A 301 13.26 13.76 3.05
N ASP A 302 12.27 14.61 3.35
CA ASP A 302 11.02 14.68 2.59
C ASP A 302 11.22 15.18 1.14
N SER A 303 12.41 15.70 0.82
CA SER A 303 12.83 16.05 -0.54
C SER A 303 13.48 14.91 -1.30
N ALA A 304 13.84 13.79 -0.63
CA ALA A 304 14.60 12.69 -1.26
C ALA A 304 13.88 12.09 -2.47
N LEU A 305 12.55 12.09 -2.47
CA LEU A 305 11.76 11.64 -3.62
C LEU A 305 12.01 12.45 -4.89
N LEU A 306 12.33 13.76 -4.77
CA LEU A 306 12.63 14.64 -5.90
C LEU A 306 14.04 14.44 -6.44
N GLU A 307 14.94 13.99 -5.57
CA GLU A 307 16.35 13.75 -5.87
C GLU A 307 16.59 12.31 -6.34
N CYS A 308 15.59 11.43 -6.20
CA CYS A 308 15.67 10.04 -6.60
C CYS A 308 15.83 9.94 -8.13
N GLN A 309 16.95 9.38 -8.57
CA GLN A 309 17.25 9.16 -9.99
C GLN A 309 16.90 7.73 -10.45
N LYS A 310 16.56 6.85 -9.51
CA LYS A 310 16.27 5.44 -9.75
C LYS A 310 14.77 5.19 -9.76
N PHE A 311 14.19 5.29 -10.95
CA PHE A 311 12.75 5.07 -11.19
C PHE A 311 12.42 3.61 -11.53
N SER A 312 13.45 2.80 -11.77
CA SER A 312 13.31 1.38 -12.10
C SER A 312 13.43 0.52 -10.85
N MET A 313 12.62 -0.53 -10.78
CA MET A 313 12.57 -1.50 -9.68
C MET A 313 13.40 -2.77 -9.98
N ASP A 314 14.37 -2.69 -10.90
CA ASP A 314 15.13 -3.83 -11.43
C ASP A 314 15.90 -4.62 -10.37
N ASP A 315 16.33 -3.92 -9.31
CA ASP A 315 17.11 -4.49 -8.23
C ASP A 315 16.24 -4.94 -7.04
N GLN A 316 14.90 -4.85 -7.16
CA GLN A 316 13.99 -5.33 -6.13
C GLN A 316 13.82 -6.84 -6.21
N TRP A 317 13.85 -7.50 -5.05
CA TRP A 317 13.59 -8.92 -4.96
C TRP A 317 12.09 -9.19 -4.85
N PHE A 318 11.55 -9.86 -5.88
CA PHE A 318 10.14 -10.24 -5.97
C PHE A 318 9.92 -11.62 -5.33
N LEU A 319 8.92 -11.72 -4.46
CA LEU A 319 8.46 -13.01 -3.91
C LEU A 319 7.89 -13.89 -5.03
N LYS A 320 8.46 -15.08 -5.22
CA LYS A 320 7.86 -16.11 -6.08
C LYS A 320 6.74 -16.84 -5.35
N GLU A 321 5.71 -17.27 -6.07
CA GLU A 321 4.51 -17.86 -5.46
C GLU A 321 4.80 -19.15 -4.67
N ASP A 322 5.83 -19.90 -5.05
CA ASP A 322 6.32 -21.13 -4.40
C ASP A 322 7.20 -20.89 -3.16
N GLU A 323 7.64 -19.65 -2.93
CA GLU A 323 8.48 -19.26 -1.78
C GLU A 323 7.64 -18.67 -0.62
N ASP A 324 6.33 -18.49 -0.81
CA ASP A 324 5.39 -17.93 0.18
C ASP A 324 4.85 -18.99 1.16
N LYS A 325 5.64 -19.31 2.19
CA LYS A 325 5.26 -20.27 3.25
C LYS A 325 4.27 -19.71 4.29
N ALA A 326 3.74 -18.49 4.12
CA ALA A 326 2.75 -17.94 5.05
C ALA A 326 1.44 -18.75 5.11
N ARG A 327 1.23 -19.59 4.08
CA ARG A 327 0.01 -20.32 3.78
C ARG A 327 -0.02 -21.75 4.37
N GLU A 328 1.10 -22.21 4.93
CA GLU A 328 1.27 -23.54 5.55
C GLU A 328 1.00 -23.51 7.06
#